data_AF-A0A365Y9N5-F1
#
_entry.id   AF-A0A365Y9N5-F1
#
_cell.length_a   1.000
_cell.length_b   1.000
_cell.length_c   1.000
_cell.angle_alpha   90.00
_cell.angle_beta   90.00
_cell.angle_gamma   90.00
#
_symmetry.space_group_name_H-M   'P 1'
#
loop_
_entity.id
_entity.type
_entity.pdbx_description
1 polymer ?
#
loop_
_entity_poly.entity_id
_entity_poly.type
_entity_poly.pdbx_seq_one_letter_code
_entity_poly.pdbx_strand_id
1 'polypeptide(L)' 'MSWTSERARVASLSRSRKPNDPDLINARRNLCAAKLEEYVARVVAQAPPLTDEQAHRIASLLRPYGGDAA' A
#
# COMPACT_ATOMS: atom_id res chain seq x y z
N MET A 1 -8.27 6.47 -8.92
CA MET A 1 -7.41 6.30 -7.72
C MET A 1 -8.03 5.25 -6.83
N SER A 2 -7.44 4.05 -6.74
CA SER A 2 -8.00 2.96 -5.92
C SER A 2 -8.13 3.36 -4.44
N TRP A 3 -7.20 4.20 -3.96
CA TRP A 3 -7.17 4.64 -2.56
C TRP A 3 -8.35 5.52 -2.14
N THR A 4 -9.05 6.21 -3.05
CA THR A 4 -10.19 7.08 -2.67
C THR A 4 -11.38 6.27 -2.19
N SER A 5 -11.60 5.08 -2.77
CA SER A 5 -12.62 4.12 -2.33
C SER A 5 -12.30 3.58 -0.94
N GLU A 6 -11.05 3.16 -0.70
CA GLU A 6 -10.62 2.67 0.62
C GLU A 6 -10.66 3.77 1.69
N ARG A 7 -10.34 5.01 1.31
CA ARG A 7 -10.48 6.17 2.22
C ARG A 7 -11.94 6.39 2.61
N ALA A 8 -12.88 6.29 1.66
CA ALA A 8 -14.30 6.40 1.95
C ALA A 8 -14.79 5.24 2.83
N ARG A 9 -14.28 4.02 2.59
CA ARG A 9 -14.56 2.84 3.42
C ARG A 9 -14.09 3.03 4.86
N VAL A 10 -12.86 3.49 5.07
CA VAL A 10 -12.31 3.80 6.40
C VAL A 10 -13.17 4.85 7.10
N ALA A 11 -13.52 5.95 6.42
CA ALA A 11 -14.35 7.00 6.99
C ALA A 11 -15.77 6.50 7.36
N SER A 12 -16.33 5.59 6.57
CA SER A 12 -17.62 4.99 6.86
C SER A 12 -17.56 4.09 8.10
N LEU A 13 -16.58 3.17 8.13
CA LEU A 13 -16.41 2.19 9.22
C LEU A 13 -16.00 2.86 10.53
N SER A 14 -15.14 3.89 10.52
CA SER A 14 -14.68 4.56 11.73
C SER A 14 -15.79 5.28 12.50
N ARG A 15 -16.94 5.56 11.85
CA ARG A 15 -18.10 6.18 12.50
C ARG A 15 -18.94 5.19 13.30
N SER A 16 -18.90 3.91 12.97
CA SER A 16 -19.82 2.89 13.51
C SER A 16 -19.12 1.68 14.12
N ARG A 17 -17.82 1.50 13.88
CA ARG A 17 -17.04 0.33 14.33
C ARG A 17 -15.98 0.72 15.35
N LYS A 18 -15.65 -0.23 16.22
CA LYS A 18 -14.56 -0.07 17.20
C LYS A 18 -13.21 -0.09 16.47
N PRO A 19 -12.15 0.53 17.03
CA PRO A 19 -10.83 0.56 16.40
C PRO A 19 -10.21 -0.82 16.11
N ASN A 20 -10.59 -1.86 16.87
CA ASN A 20 -10.12 -3.23 16.72
C ASN A 20 -11.04 -4.09 15.83
N ASP A 21 -12.07 -3.50 15.22
CA ASP A 21 -12.95 -4.20 14.28
C ASP A 21 -12.14 -4.67 13.06
N PRO A 22 -12.22 -5.97 12.69
CA PRO A 22 -11.46 -6.52 11.58
C PRO A 22 -11.66 -5.80 10.25
N ASP A 23 -12.88 -5.34 9.95
CA ASP A 23 -13.17 -4.65 8.69
C ASP A 23 -12.50 -3.27 8.66
N LEU A 24 -12.47 -2.56 9.79
CA LEU A 24 -11.78 -1.27 9.89
C LEU A 24 -10.26 -1.43 9.79
N ILE A 25 -9.70 -2.47 10.41
CA ILE A 25 -8.27 -2.79 10.30
C ILE A 25 -7.91 -3.09 8.85
N ASN A 26 -8.70 -3.93 8.17
CA ASN A 26 -8.46 -4.31 6.79
C ASN A 26 -8.60 -3.11 5.85
N ALA A 27 -9.63 -2.27 6.00
CA ALA A 27 -9.79 -1.05 5.21
C ALA A 27 -8.58 -0.09 5.39
N ARG A 28 -8.02 0.02 6.60
CA ARG A 28 -6.81 0.82 6.84
C ARG A 28 -5.57 0.23 6.17
N ARG A 29 -5.38 -1.10 6.24
CA ARG A 29 -4.29 -1.78 5.54
C ARG A 29 -4.38 -1.57 4.03
N ASN A 30 -5.57 -1.76 3.46
CA ASN A 30 -5.82 -1.57 2.03
C ASN A 30 -5.58 -0.12 1.60
N LEU A 31 -6.04 0.86 2.39
CA LEU A 31 -5.77 2.27 2.13
C LEU A 31 -4.26 2.56 2.10
N CYS A 32 -3.49 2.01 3.05
CA CYS A 32 -2.05 2.17 3.08
C CYS A 32 -1.39 1.58 1.83
N ALA A 33 -1.76 0.34 1.48
CA ALA A 33 -1.24 -0.35 0.30
C ALA A 33 -1.55 0.41 -1.00
N ALA A 34 -2.80 0.85 -1.19
CA ALA A 34 -3.22 1.58 -2.39
C ALA A 34 -2.51 2.94 -2.53
N LYS A 35 -2.24 3.64 -1.41
CA LYS A 35 -1.45 4.88 -1.44
C LYS A 35 0.01 4.63 -1.78
N LEU A 36 0.59 3.54 -1.27
CA LEU A 36 1.97 3.16 -1.58
C LEU A 36 2.12 2.78 -3.05
N GLU A 37 1.20 1.97 -3.58
CA GLU A 37 1.18 1.58 -4.99
C GLU A 37 1.13 2.80 -5.91
N GLU A 38 0.22 3.75 -5.66
CA GLU A 38 0.13 4.98 -6.46
C GLU A 38 1.39 5.84 -6.35
N TYR A 39 1.98 5.93 -5.15
CA TYR A 39 3.25 6.64 -4.95
C TYR A 39 4.39 6.01 -5.75
N VAL A 40 4.55 4.68 -5.67
CA VAL A 40 5.59 3.94 -6.40
C VAL A 40 5.39 4.09 -7.91
N ALA A 41 4.16 3.90 -8.41
CA ALA A 41 3.86 4.07 -9.82
C ALA A 41 4.23 5.46 -10.34
N ARG A 42 3.90 6.50 -9.58
CA ARG A 42 4.25 7.89 -9.91
C ARG A 42 5.76 8.12 -9.95
N VAL A 43 6.51 7.57 -8.98
CA VAL A 43 7.97 7.71 -8.91
C VAL A 43 8.63 6.98 -10.08
N VAL A 44 8.22 5.74 -10.35
CA VAL A 44 8.77 4.92 -11.45
C VAL A 44 8.49 5.56 -12.80
N ALA A 45 7.30 6.12 -13.01
CA ALA A 45 6.94 6.81 -14.26
C ALA A 45 7.78 8.07 -14.54
N GLN A 46 8.39 8.67 -13.52
CA GLN A 46 9.26 9.84 -13.66
C GLN A 46 10.74 9.48 -13.80
N ALA A 47 11.12 8.23 -13.53
CA ALA A 47 12.49 7.78 -13.65
C ALA A 47 12.87 7.57 -15.13
N PRO A 48 14.14 7.83 -15.52
CA PRO A 48 14.64 7.32 -16.78
C PRO A 48 14.54 5.78 -16.81
N PRO A 49 14.51 5.15 -18.00
CA PRO A 49 14.45 3.70 -18.11
C PRO A 49 15.53 3.02 -17.27
N LEU A 50 15.11 2.14 -16.37
CA LEU A 50 16.00 1.37 -15.51
C LEU A 50 16.54 0.16 -16.28
N THR A 51 17.76 -0.28 -15.95
CA THR A 51 18.21 -1.61 -16.35
C THR A 51 17.49 -2.70 -15.55
N ASP A 52 17.48 -3.92 -16.07
CA ASP A 52 16.84 -5.06 -15.40
C ASP A 52 17.42 -5.29 -13.99
N GLU A 53 18.73 -5.15 -13.81
CA GLU A 53 19.39 -5.30 -12.50
C GLU A 53 18.98 -4.18 -11.52
N GLN A 54 18.81 -2.95 -12.02
CA GLN A 54 18.37 -1.82 -11.20
C GLN A 54 16.92 -2.00 -10.74
N ALA A 55 16.03 -2.39 -11.66
CA ALA A 55 14.65 -2.69 -11.36
C ALA A 55 14.54 -3.85 -10.35
N HIS A 56 15.34 -4.90 -10.53
CA HIS A 56 15.37 -6.04 -9.61
C HIS A 56 15.80 -5.64 -8.19
N ARG A 57 16.87 -4.83 -8.06
CA ARG A 57 17.30 -4.32 -6.75
C ARG A 57 16.22 -3.48 -6.08
N ILE A 58 15.55 -2.59 -6.81
CA ILE A 58 14.46 -1.77 -6.25
C ILE A 58 13.28 -2.66 -5.83
N ALA A 59 12.90 -3.64 -6.64
CA ALA A 59 11.83 -4.58 -6.31
C ALA A 59 12.13 -5.40 -5.04
N SER A 60 13.41 -5.71 -4.77
CA SER A 60 13.81 -6.40 -3.53
C SER A 60 13.56 -5.56 -2.27
N LEU A 61 13.58 -4.22 -2.36
CA LEU A 61 13.27 -3.33 -1.23
C LEU A 61 11.80 -3.38 -0.81
N LEU A 62 10.91 -3.79 -1.73
CA LEU A 62 9.48 -3.93 -1.46
C LEU A 62 9.15 -5.26 -0.76
N ARG A 63 10.09 -6.20 -0.69
CA ARG A 63 9.96 -7.40 0.13
C ARG A 63 10.37 -7.03 1.56
N PRO A 64 9.53 -7.28 2.57
CA PRO A 64 9.92 -7.01 3.95
C PRO A 64 11.18 -7.81 4.30
N TYR A 65 12.24 -7.13 4.74
CA TYR A 65 13.34 -7.77 5.46
C TYR A 65 12.86 -7.95 6.91
N GLY A 66 12.46 -9.18 7.29
CA GLY A 66 12.13 -9.52 8.67
C GLY A 66 10.64 -9.43 9.05
N GLY A 67 9.76 -10.03 8.26
CA GLY A 67 8.48 -10.51 8.77
C GLY A 67 8.50 -12.03 8.72
N ASP A 68 8.91 -12.68 9.82
CA ASP A 68 8.69 -14.11 10.00
C ASP A 68 7.23 -14.42 9.67
N ALA A 69 7.04 -15.10 8.54
CA ALA A 69 5.89 -15.94 8.32
C ALA A 69 6.12 -17.20 9.17
N ALA A 70 5.76 -17.10 10.45
CA ALA A 70 5.57 -18.19 11.40
C ALA A 70 4.21 -17.99 12.07
#